data_AF-A0A392PSA7-F1
#
_entry.id   AF-A0A392PSA7-F1
#
_cell.length_a   1.000
_cell.length_b   1.000
_cell.length_c   1.000
_cell.angle_alpha   90.00
_cell.angle_beta   90.00
_cell.angle_gamma   90.00
#
_symmetry.space_group_name_H-M   'P 1'
#
loop_
_entity.id
_entity.type
_entity.pdbx_description
1 polymer ?
#
loop_
_entity_poly.entity_id
_entity_poly.type
_entity_poly.pdbx_seq_one_letter_code
_entity_poly.pdbx_strand_id
1 'polypeptide(L)'
;FLSQMFKDRNVATQLVRRAETAGFKAIVLTVDSAVFGRKKANIKNRFTYPSYVRLKNYEGMDLDKTKDSSPASVINGIYDRSLNWKVI
;
A
#
# COMPACT_ATOMS: atom_id res chain seq x y z
N PHE A 1 -4.98 -4.57 -11.81
CA PHE A 1 -4.90 -4.26 -10.36
C PHE A 1 -3.61 -3.52 -10.12
N LEU A 2 -3.68 -2.30 -9.55
CA LEU A 2 -2.50 -1.51 -9.21
C LEU A 2 -1.93 -1.98 -7.87
N SER A 3 -0.63 -2.26 -7.81
CA SER A 3 0.04 -2.75 -6.62
C SER A 3 1.40 -2.08 -6.39
N GLN A 4 1.78 -1.95 -5.13
CA GLN A 4 3.12 -1.58 -4.69
C GLN A 4 3.75 -2.79 -3.98
N MET A 5 5.07 -2.83 -3.90
CA MET A 5 5.76 -3.91 -3.20
C MET A 5 5.77 -3.67 -1.69
N PHE A 6 5.23 -4.65 -0.95
CA PHE A 6 5.13 -4.65 0.51
C PHE A 6 6.35 -5.33 1.12
N LYS A 7 6.81 -4.85 2.28
CA LYS A 7 7.89 -5.50 3.04
C LYS A 7 7.57 -6.97 3.30
N ASP A 8 6.36 -7.24 3.77
CA ASP A 8 5.83 -8.59 3.81
C ASP A 8 5.29 -8.99 2.43
N ARG A 9 6.00 -9.92 1.78
CA ARG A 9 5.60 -10.44 0.46
C ARG A 9 4.30 -11.25 0.51
N ASN A 10 3.91 -11.78 1.68
CA ASN A 10 2.64 -12.49 1.83
C ASN A 10 1.43 -11.58 1.57
N VAL A 11 1.51 -10.30 1.97
CA VAL A 11 0.49 -9.29 1.66
C VAL A 11 0.34 -9.12 0.15
N ALA A 12 1.46 -8.99 -0.57
CA ALA A 12 1.45 -8.88 -2.03
C ALA A 12 0.82 -10.11 -2.68
N THR A 13 1.18 -11.32 -2.22
CA THR A 13 0.61 -12.59 -2.71
C THR A 13 -0.90 -12.65 -2.51
N GLN A 14 -1.40 -12.28 -1.32
CA GLN A 14 -2.84 -12.28 -1.04
C GLN A 14 -3.60 -11.29 -1.93
N LEU A 15 -3.03 -10.11 -2.20
CA LEU A 15 -3.63 -9.11 -3.09
C LEU A 15 -3.67 -9.59 -4.54
N VAL A 16 -2.61 -10.23 -5.03
CA VAL A 16 -2.58 -10.81 -6.39
C VAL A 16 -3.63 -11.90 -6.52
N ARG A 17 -3.70 -12.86 -5.57
CA ARG A 17 -4.73 -13.91 -5.58
C ARG A 17 -6.16 -13.36 -5.54
N ARG A 18 -6.38 -12.30 -4.75
CA ARG A 18 -7.68 -11.61 -4.70
C ARG A 18 -8.01 -10.96 -6.04
N ALA A 19 -7.04 -10.33 -6.69
CA ALA A 19 -7.22 -9.74 -8.02
C ALA A 19 -7.52 -10.80 -9.09
N GLU A 20 -6.81 -11.92 -9.07
CA GLU A 20 -7.06 -13.07 -9.97
C GLU A 20 -8.48 -13.62 -9.77
N THR A 21 -8.87 -13.85 -8.51
CA THR A 21 -10.21 -14.34 -8.16
C THR A 21 -11.32 -13.37 -8.59
N ALA A 22 -11.03 -12.06 -8.52
CA ALA A 22 -11.93 -11.01 -9.00
C ALA A 22 -11.91 -10.82 -10.53
N GLY A 23 -11.17 -11.65 -11.27
CA GLY A 23 -11.16 -11.66 -12.73
C GLY A 23 -10.27 -10.59 -13.39
N PHE A 24 -9.41 -9.92 -12.62
CA PHE A 24 -8.45 -8.97 -13.20
C PHE A 24 -7.50 -9.67 -14.16
N LYS A 25 -7.18 -9.00 -15.27
CA LYS A 25 -6.36 -9.56 -16.36
C LYS A 25 -4.90 -9.09 -16.36
N ALA A 26 -4.59 -8.12 -15.51
CA ALA A 26 -3.25 -7.55 -15.44
C ALA A 26 -2.96 -7.03 -14.03
N ILE A 27 -1.68 -7.10 -13.64
CA ILE A 27 -1.13 -6.42 -12.47
C ILE A 27 -0.26 -5.27 -12.98
N VAL A 28 -0.45 -4.10 -12.40
CA VAL A 28 0.38 -2.92 -12.66
C VAL A 28 1.20 -2.67 -11.41
N LEU A 29 2.51 -2.90 -11.50
CA LEU A 29 3.44 -2.67 -10.40
C LEU A 29 3.94 -1.23 -10.44
N THR A 30 3.70 -0.48 -9.37
CA THR A 30 4.23 0.88 -9.19
C THR A 30 5.63 0.81 -8.58
N VAL A 31 6.65 1.17 -9.36
CA VAL A 31 8.08 1.11 -8.97
C VAL A 31 8.70 2.48 -8.66
N ASP A 32 8.00 3.58 -8.96
CA ASP A 32 8.50 4.96 -8.81
C ASP A 32 8.31 5.54 -7.40
N SER A 33 7.55 4.85 -6.55
CA SER A 33 7.04 5.38 -5.28
C SER A 33 7.59 4.62 -4.07
N ALA A 34 8.92 4.46 -4.00
CA ALA A 34 9.59 3.81 -2.86
C ALA A 34 9.33 4.54 -1.53
N VAL A 35 9.23 5.87 -1.57
CA VAL A 35 8.93 6.71 -0.39
C VAL A 35 7.72 7.57 -0.70
N PHE A 36 6.85 7.78 0.30
CA PHE A 36 5.70 8.67 0.11
C PHE A 36 6.16 10.12 -0.09
N GLY A 37 5.77 10.71 -1.21
CA GLY A 37 6.13 12.10 -1.53
C GLY A 37 5.61 13.11 -0.50
N ARG A 38 6.42 14.13 -0.20
CA ARG A 38 6.07 15.19 0.76
C ARG A 38 5.09 16.21 0.14
N LYS A 39 3.80 15.95 0.28
CA LYS A 39 2.74 16.87 -0.16
C LYS A 39 2.50 17.96 0.89
N LYS A 40 3.00 19.19 0.65
CA LYS A 40 2.89 20.33 1.59
C LYS A 40 1.45 20.58 2.08
N ALA A 41 0.45 20.47 1.19
CA ALA A 41 -0.96 20.62 1.55
C ALA A 41 -1.43 19.58 2.58
N ASN A 42 -1.08 18.30 2.39
CA ASN A 42 -1.46 17.23 3.32
C ASN A 42 -0.83 17.44 4.71
N ILE A 43 0.41 17.93 4.75
CA ILE A 43 1.12 18.24 6.00
C ILE A 43 0.43 19.43 6.70
N LYS A 44 0.19 20.53 5.98
CA LYS A 44 -0.46 21.74 6.52
C LYS A 44 -1.87 21.43 7.05
N ASN A 45 -2.62 20.61 6.34
CA ASN A 45 -4.00 20.27 6.69
C ASN A 45 -4.12 19.06 7.61
N ARG A 46 -3.01 18.45 8.05
CA ARG A 46 -2.97 17.22 8.87
C ARG A 46 -3.90 16.14 8.33
N PHE A 47 -3.79 15.88 7.02
CA PHE A 47 -4.71 14.99 6.32
C PHE A 47 -4.72 13.58 6.93
N THR A 48 -5.91 13.13 7.33
CA THR A 48 -6.21 11.77 7.78
C THR A 48 -7.44 11.26 7.06
N TYR A 49 -7.59 9.93 6.95
CA TYR A 49 -8.85 9.38 6.46
C TYR A 49 -10.01 9.70 7.45
N PRO A 50 -11.21 10.05 6.95
CA PRO A 50 -12.40 10.10 7.78
C PRO A 50 -12.65 8.77 8.49
N SER A 51 -13.26 8.80 9.68
CA SER A 51 -13.41 7.62 10.56
C SER A 51 -14.20 6.47 9.95
N TYR A 52 -15.02 6.72 8.94
CA TYR A 52 -15.82 5.72 8.23
C TYR A 52 -15.12 5.16 6.97
N VAL A 53 -13.99 5.73 6.54
CA VAL A 53 -13.24 5.26 5.38
C VAL A 53 -12.29 4.12 5.79
N ARG A 54 -12.20 3.09 4.96
CA ARG A 54 -11.33 1.92 5.15
C ARG A 54 -10.71 1.50 3.82
N LEU A 55 -9.49 0.99 3.88
CA LEU A 55 -8.79 0.41 2.74
C LEU A 55 -9.19 -1.05 2.56
N LYS A 56 -10.34 -1.28 1.91
CA LYS A 56 -11.00 -2.60 1.79
C LYS A 56 -10.16 -3.71 1.15
N ASN A 57 -9.17 -3.36 0.34
CA ASN A 57 -8.26 -4.33 -0.26
C ASN A 57 -7.41 -5.07 0.78
N TYR A 58 -7.16 -4.45 1.94
CA TYR A 58 -6.35 -4.99 3.02
C TYR A 58 -7.16 -5.57 4.19
N GLU A 59 -8.49 -5.59 4.07
CA GLU A 59 -9.34 -6.17 5.11
C GLU A 59 -9.04 -7.67 5.26
N GLY A 60 -8.76 -8.10 6.49
CA GLY A 60 -8.36 -9.47 6.81
C GLY A 60 -6.88 -9.81 6.56
N MET A 61 -6.07 -8.84 6.12
CA MET A 61 -4.62 -9.01 5.96
C MET A 61 -3.89 -8.54 7.22
N ASP A 62 -2.83 -9.24 7.60
CA ASP A 62 -1.96 -8.83 8.70
C ASP A 62 -1.01 -7.73 8.22
N LEU A 63 -1.49 -6.49 8.25
CA LEU A 63 -0.66 -5.31 8.04
C LEU A 63 -0.13 -4.85 9.39
N ASP A 64 1.19 -4.74 9.49
CA ASP A 64 1.87 -4.24 10.69
C ASP A 64 1.20 -2.92 11.14
N LYS A 65 0.59 -2.96 12.32
CA LYS A 65 -0.46 -2.03 12.75
C LYS A 65 0.11 -0.65 13.03
N THR A 66 0.29 0.18 12.01
CA THR A 66 0.40 1.62 12.24
C THR A 66 -0.97 2.10 12.73
N LYS A 67 -1.06 2.44 14.04
CA LYS A 67 -2.26 3.00 14.68
C LYS A 67 -2.72 4.34 14.09
N ASP A 68 -1.94 4.90 13.18
CA ASP A 68 -2.17 6.20 12.56
C ASP A 68 -3.01 6.07 11.29
N SER A 69 -4.14 6.77 11.26
CA SER A 69 -5.04 6.93 10.09
C SER A 69 -4.47 7.84 9.00
N SER A 70 -3.21 8.28 9.15
CA SER A 70 -2.52 9.07 8.14
C SER A 70 -2.08 8.17 6.98
N PRO A 71 -2.39 8.52 5.72
CA PRO A 71 -1.89 7.75 4.58
C PRO A 71 -0.37 7.64 4.55
N ALA A 72 0.33 8.69 5.00
CA ALA A 72 1.79 8.74 4.94
C ALA A 72 2.45 7.77 5.92
N SER A 73 1.88 7.55 7.11
CA SER A 73 2.41 6.60 8.10
C SER A 73 2.18 5.16 7.66
N VAL A 74 0.97 4.85 7.20
CA VAL A 74 0.61 3.52 6.67
C VAL A 74 1.55 3.12 5.53
N ILE A 75 1.69 4.00 4.53
CA ILE A 75 2.51 3.75 3.33
C ILE A 75 3.99 3.59 3.66
N ASN A 76 4.55 4.45 4.53
CA ASN A 76 5.97 4.36 4.90
C ASN A 76 6.30 3.16 5.79
N GLY A 77 5.32 2.65 6.53
CA GLY A 77 5.47 1.45 7.36
C GLY A 77 5.50 0.17 6.54
N ILE A 78 4.61 0.05 5.54
CA ILE A 78 4.31 -1.23 4.86
C ILE A 78 5.07 -1.47 3.56
N TYR A 79 5.52 -0.42 2.85
CA TYR A 79 6.17 -0.60 1.55
C TYR A 79 7.68 -0.83 1.64
N ASP A 80 8.18 -1.65 0.72
CA ASP A 80 9.58 -2.00 0.63
C ASP A 80 10.37 -0.95 -0.17
N ARG A 81 11.28 -0.28 0.52
CA ARG A 81 12.17 0.75 -0.06
C ARG A 81 13.40 0.16 -0.74
N SER A 82 13.69 -1.12 -0.52
CA SER A 82 14.89 -1.80 -1.04
C SER A 82 14.67 -2.47 -2.40
N LEU A 83 13.52 -2.18 -3.03
CA LEU A 83 13.14 -2.79 -4.30
C LEU A 83 14.20 -2.56 -5.36
N ASN A 84 14.51 -3.63 -6.08
CA ASN A 84 15.46 -3.62 -7.18
C ASN A 84 15.04 -4.65 -8.23
N TRP A 85 15.69 -4.63 -9.38
CA TRP A 85 15.33 -5.48 -10.52
C TRP A 85 15.45 -6.99 -10.27
N LYS A 86 16.12 -7.45 -9.20
CA LYS A 86 16.20 -8.88 -8.89
C LYS A 86 14.92 -9.43 -8.25
N VAL A 87 14.04 -8.56 -7.75
CA VAL A 87 12.81 -8.93 -7.05
C VAL A 87 11.55 -8.57 -7.84
N ILE A 88 11.72 -8.07 -9.07
CA ILE A 88 10.68 -7.84 -10.06
C ILE A 88 10.78 -8.98 -11.07
#